data_AF-A0A7W8QTF5-F1
#
_entry.id   AF-A0A7W8QTF5-F1
#
_cell.length_a   1.000
_cell.length_b   1.000
_cell.length_c   1.000
_cell.angle_alpha   90.00
_cell.angle_beta   90.00
_cell.angle_gamma   90.00
#
_symmetry.space_group_name_H-M   'P 1'
#
loop_
_entity.id
_entity.type
_entity.pdbx_description
1 polymer ?
#
loop_
_entity_poly.entity_id
_entity_poly.type
_entity_poly.pdbx_seq_one_letter_code
_entity_poly.pdbx_strand_id
1 'polypeptide(L)' 'MTAPDDDRRIDLSVFDDGLEVLPDITDDERGSSWGETAEDDTARLLEDRPPHWG' A
#
# COMPACT_ATOMS: atom_id res chain seq x y z
N MET A 1 -11.96 -3.21 20.62
CA MET A 1 -11.00 -2.40 19.85
C MET A 1 -10.41 -1.39 20.81
N THR A 2 -9.09 -1.37 21.00
CA THR A 2 -8.42 -0.36 21.83
C THR A 2 -8.48 0.97 21.10
N ALA A 3 -8.93 2.02 21.80
CA ALA A 3 -8.97 3.38 21.26
C ALA A 3 -7.55 3.83 20.87
N PRO A 4 -7.41 4.69 19.83
CA PRO A 4 -6.11 5.25 19.49
C PRO A 4 -5.54 6.05 20.67
N ASP A 5 -4.25 5.85 20.91
CA ASP A 5 -3.48 6.47 21.98
C ASP A 5 -3.17 7.93 21.59
N ASP A 6 -4.01 8.85 22.08
CA ASP A 6 -3.97 10.30 21.77
C ASP A 6 -2.72 11.00 22.35
N ASP A 7 -2.03 10.33 23.28
CA ASP A 7 -0.82 10.85 23.97
C ASP A 7 0.50 10.58 23.21
N ARG A 8 0.43 10.05 21.98
CA ARG A 8 1.61 9.87 21.12
C ARG A 8 2.11 11.22 20.59
N ARG A 9 2.89 11.91 21.42
CA ARG A 9 3.53 13.17 21.06
C ARG A 9 4.53 12.92 19.93
N ILE A 10 4.27 13.52 18.77
CA ILE A 10 5.20 13.53 17.63
C ILE A 10 6.23 14.65 17.88
N ASP A 11 7.50 14.27 17.96
CA ASP A 11 8.60 15.24 17.94
C ASP A 11 8.71 15.80 16.52
N LEU A 12 8.70 17.12 16.38
CA LEU A 12 8.84 17.79 15.08
C LEU A 12 10.29 18.19 14.79
N SER A 13 11.19 18.09 15.77
CA SER A 13 12.61 18.42 15.60
C SER A 13 13.33 17.48 14.63
N VAL A 14 12.79 16.28 14.38
CA VAL A 14 13.21 15.38 13.31
C VAL A 14 13.02 15.95 11.90
N PHE A 15 12.26 17.05 11.75
CA PHE A 15 12.02 17.71 10.47
C PHE A 15 12.79 19.03 10.32
N ASP A 16 13.60 19.43 11.32
CA ASP A 16 14.32 20.72 11.32
C ASP A 16 15.39 20.80 10.22
N ASP A 17 15.96 19.66 9.80
CA ASP A 17 16.92 19.57 8.69
C ASP A 17 16.24 19.56 7.29
N GLY A 18 14.93 19.77 7.26
CA GLY A 18 14.11 19.74 6.05
C GLY A 18 13.57 18.34 5.76
N LEU A 19 12.32 18.29 5.30
CA LEU A 19 11.71 17.05 4.81
C LEU A 19 12.31 16.70 3.45
N GLU A 20 12.67 15.43 3.27
CA GLU A 20 12.91 14.89 1.95
C GLU A 20 11.61 15.00 1.14
N VAL A 21 11.62 15.83 0.10
CA VAL A 21 10.50 15.96 -0.83
C VAL A 21 10.45 14.68 -1.65
N LEU A 22 9.46 13.85 -1.38
CA LEU A 22 9.21 12.65 -2.17
C LEU A 22 8.90 13.05 -3.62
N PRO A 23 9.33 12.24 -4.60
CA PRO A 23 8.96 12.45 -6.00
C PRO A 23 7.44 12.46 -6.19
N ASP A 24 6.96 13.14 -7.24
CA ASP A 24 5.54 13.22 -7.63
C ASP A 24 4.91 11.84 -7.96
N ILE A 25 5.73 10.79 -7.99
CA ILE A 25 5.35 9.42 -8.29
C ILE A 25 6.00 8.53 -7.24
N THR A 26 5.19 7.79 -6.50
CA THR A 26 5.66 6.86 -5.46
C THR A 26 6.21 5.58 -6.08
N ASP A 27 7.03 4.83 -5.34
CA ASP A 27 7.68 3.62 -5.86
C ASP A 27 6.66 2.55 -6.31
N ASP A 28 5.52 2.46 -5.62
CA ASP A 28 4.41 1.58 -5.97
C ASP A 28 3.65 2.02 -7.23
N GLU A 29 3.73 3.30 -7.62
CA GLU A 29 3.22 3.80 -8.89
C GLU A 29 4.21 3.58 -10.05
N ARG A 30 5.49 3.34 -9.76
CA ARG A 30 6.55 3.07 -10.76
C ARG A 30 6.69 1.59 -11.09
N GLY A 31 6.16 0.71 -10.24
CA GLY A 31 6.20 -0.74 -10.42
C GLY A 31 5.19 -1.27 -11.43
N SER A 32 5.41 -2.51 -11.87
CA SER A 32 4.33 -3.32 -12.46
C SER A 32 3.15 -3.32 -11.49
N SER A 33 1.95 -3.08 -12.02
CA SER A 33 0.65 -3.10 -11.31
C SER A 33 0.61 -4.17 -10.21
N TRP A 34 -0.17 -3.92 -9.14
CA TRP A 34 -0.43 -4.84 -8.03
C TRP A 34 -0.69 -6.29 -8.51
N GLY A 35 0.38 -7.08 -8.68
CA GLY A 35 0.31 -8.48 -9.10
C GLY A 35 0.57 -8.80 -10.59
N GLU A 36 1.00 -7.86 -11.44
CA GLU A 36 1.31 -8.16 -12.85
C GLU A 36 2.67 -8.89 -12.98
N THR A 37 2.68 -10.16 -12.59
CA THR A 37 3.57 -11.15 -13.20
C THR A 37 2.84 -11.63 -14.45
N ALA A 38 3.48 -11.57 -15.62
CA ALA A 38 2.88 -11.78 -16.95
C ALA A 38 2.32 -13.20 -17.23
N GLU A 39 2.07 -13.99 -16.19
CA GLU A 39 1.46 -15.31 -16.28
C GLU A 39 -0.03 -15.14 -15.96
N ASP A 40 -0.89 -15.50 -16.91
CA ASP A 40 -2.35 -15.35 -16.84
C ASP A 40 -2.95 -16.11 -15.64
N ASP A 41 -2.95 -15.48 -14.47
CA ASP A 41 -3.51 -15.99 -13.21
C ASP A 41 -5.05 -16.09 -13.26
N THR A 42 -5.67 -15.58 -14.32
CA THR A 42 -7.11 -15.63 -14.57
C THR A 42 -7.67 -17.03 -14.40
N ALA A 43 -6.97 -18.05 -14.90
CA ALA A 43 -7.40 -19.45 -14.79
C ALA A 43 -7.52 -19.89 -13.32
N ARG A 44 -6.46 -19.69 -12.53
CA ARG A 44 -6.43 -20.04 -11.09
C ARG A 44 -7.48 -19.26 -10.29
N LEU A 45 -7.63 -17.97 -10.57
CA LEU A 45 -8.57 -17.10 -9.85
C LEU A 45 -10.04 -17.43 -10.14
N LEU A 46 -10.36 -17.92 -11.34
CA LEU A 46 -11.69 -18.42 -11.67
C LEU A 46 -12.01 -19.74 -10.97
N GLU A 47 -11.00 -20.62 -10.82
CA GLU A 47 -11.13 -21.88 -10.06
C GLU A 47 -11.35 -21.63 -8.56
N ASP A 48 -10.64 -20.65 -7.98
CA ASP A 48 -10.73 -20.29 -6.56
C ASP A 48 -11.89 -19.32 -6.24
N ARG A 49 -12.79 -19.04 -7.20
CA ARG A 49 -13.82 -18.03 -6.99
C ARG A 49 -14.73 -18.38 -5.80
N PRO A 50 -14.92 -17.48 -4.83
CA PRO A 50 -15.83 -17.72 -3.74
C PRO A 50 -17.31 -17.71 -4.20
N PRO A 51 -18.21 -18.37 -3.46
CA PRO A 51 -19.58 -18.61 -3.90
C PRO A 51 -20.45 -17.35 -4.11
N HIS A 52 -20.03 -16.21 -3.57
CA HIS A 52 -20.77 -14.95 -3.63
C HIS A 52 -20.36 -14.04 -4.81
N TRP A 53 -19.46 -14.51 -5.69
CA TRP A 53 -19.08 -13.79 -6.92
C TRP A 53 -20.02 -14.09 -8.12
N GLY A 54 -21.14 -14.76 -7.87
CA GLY A 54 -22.19 -15.06 -8.87
C GLY A 54 -23.27 -14.01 -8.91
#